data_AF-A0A2G6IT74-F1
#
_entry.id   AF-A0A2G6IT74-F1
#
_cell.length_a   1.000
_cell.length_b   1.000
_cell.length_c   1.000
_cell.angle_alpha   90.00
_cell.angle_beta   90.00
_cell.angle_gamma   90.00
#
_symmetry.space_group_name_H-M   'P 1'
#
loop_
_entity.id
_entity.type
_entity.pdbx_description
1 polymer ?
#
loop_
_entity_poly.entity_id
_entity_poly.type
_entity_poly.pdbx_seq_one_letter_code
_entity_poly.pdbx_strand_id
1 'polypeptide(L)' 'MLRRILRKLEREGLINRTDHPTIPPKVEHNLTPMGISFQGPVRTLGQWALENLDRIDAARATYDAALSNEQAGVAPV' A
#
# COMPACT_ATOMS: atom_id res chain seq x y z
N MET A 1 4.49 1.17 -11.93
CA MET A 1 5.56 1.85 -11.16
C MET A 1 6.10 0.94 -10.04
N LEU A 2 6.85 -0.13 -10.35
CA LEU A 2 7.38 -1.08 -9.34
C LEU A 2 8.86 -0.85 -9.01
N ARG A 3 9.69 -0.64 -10.05
CA ARG A 3 11.14 -0.37 -9.92
C ARG A 3 11.47 0.81 -9.00
N ARG A 4 10.62 1.84 -8.95
CA ARG A 4 10.81 2.99 -8.05
C ARG A 4 10.61 2.63 -6.58
N ILE A 5 9.62 1.79 -6.29
CA ILE A 5 9.33 1.32 -4.93
C ILE A 5 10.46 0.39 -4.47
N LEU A 6 10.87 -0.56 -5.30
CA LEU A 6 11.96 -1.48 -4.96
C LEU A 6 13.26 -0.74 -4.64
N ARG A 7 13.65 0.25 -5.46
CA ARG A 7 14.83 1.09 -5.15
C ARG A 7 14.70 1.89 -3.86
N LYS A 8 13.49 2.34 -3.52
CA LYS A 8 13.24 3.04 -2.25
C LYS A 8 13.44 2.08 -1.07
N LEU A 9 12.84 0.88 -1.15
CA LEU A 9 12.97 -0.16 -0.12
C LEU A 9 14.42 -0.68 0.00
N GLU A 10 15.16 -0.76 -1.10
CA GLU A 10 16.60 -1.03 -1.09
C GLU A 10 17.38 0.07 -0.35
N ARG A 11 17.11 1.34 -0.67
CA ARG A 11 17.74 2.49 0.00
C ARG A 11 17.43 2.55 1.50
N GLU A 12 16.22 2.13 1.88
CA GLU A 12 15.77 2.06 3.28
C GLU A 12 16.30 0.82 4.02
N GLY A 13 17.05 -0.06 3.34
CA GLY A 13 17.64 -1.26 3.94
C GLY A 13 16.64 -2.38 4.23
N LEU A 14 15.43 -2.31 3.66
CA LEU A 14 14.39 -3.33 3.83
C LEU A 14 14.56 -4.50 2.83
N ILE A 15 15.18 -4.24 1.68
CA ILE A 15 15.38 -5.22 0.61
C ILE A 15 16.85 -5.20 0.16
N ASN A 16 17.40 -6.38 -0.12
CA ASN A 16 18.66 -6.56 -0.85
C ASN A 16 18.38 -7.00 -2.28
N ARG A 17 19.10 -6.41 -3.23
CA ARG A 17 19.09 -6.83 -4.64
C ARG A 17 20.30 -7.71 -4.93
N THR A 18 20.05 -8.86 -5.54
CA THR A 18 21.08 -9.77 -6.05
C THR A 18 20.90 -9.91 -7.56
N ASP A 19 21.93 -9.50 -8.30
CA ASP A 19 21.98 -9.67 -9.76
C ASP A 19 22.65 -11.01 -10.06
N HIS A 20 21.96 -11.88 -10.80
CA HIS A 20 22.47 -13.18 -11.21
C HIS A 20 22.94 -13.11 -12.67
N PRO A 21 24.24 -13.33 -12.94
CA PRO A 21 24.79 -13.30 -14.30
C PRO A 21 24.45 -14.60 -15.05
N THR A 22 23.17 -14.83 -15.33
CA THR A 22 22.64 -15.95 -16.11
C THR A 22 22.22 -15.49 -17.51
N ILE A 23 22.00 -16.43 -18.43
CA ILE A 23 21.32 -16.18 -19.70
C ILE A 23 19.98 -16.94 -19.66
N PRO A 24 18.83 -16.25 -19.60
CA PRO A 24 18.66 -14.80 -19.51
C PRO A 24 19.06 -14.21 -18.13
N PRO A 25 19.41 -12.91 -18.05
CA PRO A 25 19.80 -12.27 -16.79
C PRO A 25 18.63 -12.26 -15.80
N LYS A 26 18.91 -12.59 -14.55
CA LYS A 26 17.91 -12.67 -13.47
C LYS A 26 18.29 -11.70 -12.35
N VAL A 27 17.28 -11.04 -11.79
CA VAL A 27 17.44 -10.17 -10.61
C VAL A 27 16.50 -10.67 -9.53
N GLU A 28 17.04 -10.84 -8.33
CA GLU A 28 16.28 -11.26 -7.15
C GLU A 28 16.29 -10.17 -6.09
N HIS A 29 15.13 -9.96 -5.47
CA HIS A 29 14.95 -9.04 -4.36
C HIS A 29 14.56 -9.84 -3.13
N ASN A 30 15.37 -9.81 -2.10
CA ASN A 30 15.14 -10.54 -0.85
C ASN A 30 15.00 -9.56 0.31
N LEU A 31 14.15 -9.87 1.29
CA LEU A 31 14.04 -9.06 2.49
C LEU A 31 15.32 -9.18 3.32
N THR A 32 15.74 -8.07 3.90
CA THR A 32 16.79 -8.05 4.93
C THR A 32 16.22 -8.49 6.27
N PRO A 33 17.04 -8.73 7.31
CA PRO A 33 16.52 -8.93 8.67
C PRO A 33 15.62 -7.78 9.14
N MET A 34 15.96 -6.53 8.79
CA MET A 34 15.12 -5.36 9.05
C MET A 34 13.80 -5.45 8.27
N GLY A 35 13.83 -5.81 6.99
CA GLY A 35 12.64 -6.05 6.17
C GLY A 35 11.70 -7.14 6.70
N ILE A 36 12.26 -8.21 7.28
CA ILE A 36 11.48 -9.28 7.91
C ILE A 36 10.79 -8.75 9.17
N SER A 37 11.49 -8.00 10.02
CA SER A 37 10.88 -7.39 11.21
C SER A 37 9.73 -6.42 10.86
N PHE A 38 9.81 -5.75 9.71
CA PHE A 38 8.78 -4.85 9.20
C PHE A 38 7.51 -5.57 8.72
N GLN A 39 7.57 -6.87 8.41
CA GLN A 39 6.40 -7.64 7.99
C GLN A 39 5.29 -7.66 9.05
N GLY A 40 5.65 -7.70 10.35
CA GLY A 40 4.70 -7.74 11.44
C GLY A 40 3.76 -6.53 11.43
N PRO A 41 4.28 -5.29 11.55
CA PRO A 41 3.48 -4.07 11.45
C PRO A 41 2.63 -3.97 10.18
N VAL A 42 3.20 -4.32 9.01
CA VAL A 42 2.48 -4.29 7.73
C VAL A 42 1.32 -5.27 7.73
N ARG A 43 1.52 -6.48 8.26
CA ARG A 43 0.47 -7.49 8.39
C ARG A 43 -0.64 -7.02 9.31
N THR A 44 -0.30 -6.48 10.48
CA THR A 44 -1.30 -5.98 11.44
C THR A 44 -2.14 -4.86 10.82
N LEU A 45 -1.50 -3.92 10.12
CA LEU A 45 -2.21 -2.86 9.41
C LEU A 45 -3.12 -3.42 8.31
N GLY A 46 -2.62 -4.37 7.53
CA GLY A 46 -3.40 -5.04 6.49
C GLY A 46 -4.61 -5.77 7.04
N GLN A 47 -4.44 -6.49 8.15
CA GLN A 47 -5.54 -7.20 8.81
C GLN A 47 -6.60 -6.22 9.33
N TRP A 48 -6.20 -5.16 10.02
CA TRP A 48 -7.13 -4.13 10.46
C TRP A 48 -7.90 -3.50 9.29
N ALA A 49 -7.22 -3.23 8.17
CA ALA A 49 -7.85 -2.68 6.98
C ALA A 49 -8.88 -3.65 6.37
N LEU A 50 -8.58 -4.95 6.33
CA LEU A 50 -9.52 -5.98 5.88
C LEU A 50 -10.75 -6.07 6.81
N GLU A 51 -10.53 -6.04 8.12
CA GLU A 51 -11.62 -6.10 9.12
C GLU A 51 -12.53 -4.86 9.08
N ASN A 52 -12.03 -3.74 8.56
CA ASN A 52 -12.77 -2.46 8.50
C ASN A 52 -13.17 -2.06 7.09
N LEU A 53 -13.04 -2.94 6.10
CA LEU A 53 -13.29 -2.62 4.69
C LEU A 53 -14.70 -2.05 4.49
N ASP A 54 -15.72 -2.73 5.02
CA ASP A 54 -17.12 -2.30 4.88
C ASP A 54 -17.38 -0.94 5.55
N ARG A 55 -16.74 -0.69 6.69
CA ARG A 55 -16.84 0.59 7.40
C ARG A 55 -16.20 1.72 6.61
N ILE A 56 -15.05 1.44 5.99
CA ILE A 56 -14.35 2.39 5.12
C ILE A 56 -15.21 2.70 3.89
N ASP A 57 -15.81 1.68 3.27
CA ASP A 57 -16.64 1.88 2.07
C ASP A 57 -17.93 2.62 2.39
N ALA A 58 -18.58 2.34 3.52
CA ALA A 58 -19.71 3.13 4.00
C ALA A 58 -19.34 4.60 4.26
N ALA A 59 -18.17 4.85 4.87
CA ALA A 59 -17.67 6.20 5.10
C ALA A 59 -17.39 6.94 3.78
N ARG A 60 -16.80 6.26 2.79
CA ARG A 60 -16.58 6.81 1.43
C ARG A 60 -17.90 7.17 0.77
N ALA A 61 -18.87 6.25 0.75
CA ALA A 61 -20.19 6.51 0.16
C ALA A 61 -20.90 7.70 0.83
N THR A 62 -20.81 7.80 2.16
CA THR A 62 -21.39 8.93 2.90
C THR A 62 -20.73 10.26 2.52
N TYR A 63 -19.40 10.28 2.42
CA TYR A 63 -18.65 11.46 2.02
C TYR A 63 -18.97 11.88 0.57
N ASP A 64 -18.98 10.92 -0.36
CA ASP A 64 -19.27 11.17 -1.77
C ASP A 64 -20.72 11.68 -1.97
N ALA A 65 -21.67 11.15 -1.20
CA ALA A 65 -23.06 11.62 -1.22
C ALA A 65 -23.20 13.06 -0.68
N ALA A 66 -22.47 13.41 0.39
CA ALA A 66 -22.45 14.77 0.92
C ALA A 66 -21.88 15.76 -0.11
N LEU A 67 -20.75 15.41 -0.73
CA LEU A 67 -20.11 16.22 -1.76
C LEU A 67 -21.02 16.41 -2.99
N SER A 68 -21.72 15.37 -3.41
CA SER A 68 -22.70 15.44 -4.51
C SER A 68 -23.89 16.35 -4.16
N ASN A 69 -24.36 16.35 -2.92
CA ASN A 69 -25.47 17.21 -2.48
C ASN A 69 -25.05 18.68 -2.39
N GLU A 70 -23.83 18.97 -1.93
CA GLU A 70 -23.27 20.32 -1.91
C GLU A 70 -23.07 20.89 -3.33
N GLN A 71 -22.63 20.05 -4.28
CA GLN A 71 -22.47 20.43 -5.68
C GLN A 71 -23.82 20.59 -6.43
N ALA A 72 -24.86 19.90 -5.98
CA ALA A 72 -26.21 20.01 -6.53
C ALA A 72 -26.99 21.26 -6.04
N GLY A 73 -26.43 22.07 -5.14
CA GLY A 73 -27.01 23.35 -4.73
C GLY A 73 -28.35 23.24 -3.99
N VAL A 74 -28.66 22.10 -3.37
CA VAL A 74 -29.85 21.96 -2.52
C VAL A 74 -29.45 22.29 -1.08
N ALA A 75 -29.72 23.52 -0.67
CA ALA A 75 -29.64 23.91 0.74
C ALA A 75 -30.60 23.03 1.58
N PRO A 76 -30.16 22.48 2.74
CA PRO A 76 -31.04 21.69 3.59
C PRO A 76 -32.07 22.62 4.27
N VAL A 77 -33.33 22.20 4.23
CA VAL A 77 -34.44 22.77 5.02
C VAL A 77 -34.42 22.18 6.42
#